data_AF-A0A6V7P7M0-F1
#
_entry.id   AF-A0A6V7P7M0-F1
#
_cell.length_a   1.000
_cell.length_b   1.000
_cell.length_c   1.000
_cell.angle_alpha   90.00
_cell.angle_beta   90.00
_cell.angle_gamma   90.00
#
_symmetry.space_group_name_H-M   'P 1'
#
loop_
_entity.id
_entity.type
_entity.pdbx_description
1 polymer ?
#
loop_
_entity_poly.entity_id
_entity_poly.type
_entity_poly.pdbx_seq_one_letter_code
_entity_poly.pdbx_strand_id
1 'polypeptide(L)'
;MLLRHPCIFYVSNRYKIYTVLLREGYDGSELVEKDPLVVAKERLGELMQEGLHEYNRRRQLVNLEKRRKRGEIVSKQVKEEEDCDQVSALDTVEKREERKRFYKVLFDEN
;
A
#
# COMPACT_ATOMS: atom_id res chain seq x y z
N MET A 1 7.53 -14.87 40.99
CA MET A 1 8.39 -15.19 39.83
C MET A 1 7.50 -15.64 38.68
N LEU A 2 7.46 -14.89 37.58
CA LEU A 2 6.75 -15.32 36.36
C LEU A 2 7.75 -16.12 35.50
N LEU A 3 7.64 -17.45 35.55
CA LEU A 3 8.29 -18.33 34.59
C LEU A 3 7.63 -18.11 33.23
N ARG A 4 8.23 -17.24 32.41
CA ARG A 4 7.87 -17.10 31.00
C ARG A 4 8.35 -18.37 30.32
N HIS A 5 7.40 -19.23 29.91
CA HIS A 5 7.71 -20.40 29.09
C HIS A 5 7.73 -19.94 27.62
N PRO A 6 8.90 -19.70 27.01
CA PRO A 6 8.97 -19.48 25.59
C PRO A 6 8.66 -20.80 24.89
N CYS A 7 8.37 -20.75 23.59
CA CYS A 7 8.19 -21.91 22.69
C CYS A 7 6.72 -22.30 22.41
N ILE A 8 5.91 -21.35 21.94
CA ILE A 8 4.88 -21.71 20.96
C ILE A 8 5.46 -21.38 19.58
N PHE A 9 5.81 -22.43 18.84
CA PHE A 9 6.20 -22.34 17.44
C PHE A 9 5.00 -22.61 16.55
N TYR A 10 4.72 -21.70 15.64
CA TYR A 10 3.76 -21.95 14.57
C TYR A 10 4.50 -22.53 13.38
N VAL A 11 4.09 -23.72 12.94
CA VAL A 11 4.59 -24.33 11.72
C VAL A 11 3.55 -24.09 10.63
N SER A 12 3.92 -23.31 9.62
CA SER A 12 3.12 -23.16 8.41
C SER A 12 3.70 -24.05 7.32
N ASN A 13 2.85 -24.81 6.64
CA ASN A 13 3.18 -25.51 5.41
C ASN A 13 2.42 -24.84 4.26
N ARG A 14 3.06 -23.85 3.63
CA ARG A 14 2.57 -23.26 2.39
C ARG A 14 3.54 -23.60 1.28
N TYR A 15 3.00 -24.01 0.13
CA TYR A 15 3.80 -24.29 -1.07
C TYR A 15 4.94 -25.30 -0.87
N LYS A 16 4.77 -26.28 0.03
CA LYS A 16 5.79 -27.28 0.42
C LYS A 16 6.99 -26.69 1.17
N ILE A 17 6.93 -25.44 1.61
CA ILE A 17 7.93 -24.80 2.44
C ILE A 17 7.44 -24.86 3.88
N TYR A 18 8.26 -25.44 4.76
CA TYR A 18 8.03 -25.44 6.20
C TYR A 18 8.61 -24.17 6.81
N THR A 19 7.74 -23.27 7.25
CA THR A 19 8.14 -22.04 7.94
C THR A 19 7.81 -22.18 9.42
N VAL A 20 8.83 -22.06 10.28
CA VAL A 20 8.68 -22.08 11.73
C VAL A 20 8.75 -20.64 12.24
N LEU A 21 7.71 -20.19 12.94
CA LEU A 21 7.60 -18.83 13.47
C LEU A 21 7.55 -18.86 15.00
N LEU A 22 8.38 -18.05 15.64
CA LEU A 22 8.39 -17.84 17.09
C LEU A 22 7.38 -16.73 17.44
N ARG A 23 6.36 -17.03 18.26
CA ARG A 23 5.38 -16.01 18.68
C ARG A 23 6.03 -14.81 19.37
N GLU A 24 7.12 -15.03 20.12
CA GLU A 24 7.82 -13.96 20.83
C GLU A 24 8.64 -13.05 19.91
N GLY A 25 8.89 -13.49 18.67
CA GLY A 25 9.56 -12.67 17.67
C GLY A 25 8.63 -11.62 17.05
N TYR A 26 7.33 -11.65 17.37
CA TYR A 26 6.33 -10.74 16.82
C TYR A 26 5.60 -9.98 17.93
N ASP A 27 5.40 -8.68 17.73
CA ASP A 27 4.45 -7.86 18.48
C ASP A 27 3.21 -7.63 17.60
N GLY A 28 2.16 -8.41 17.88
CA GLY A 28 0.98 -8.46 17.02
C GLY A 28 1.29 -8.97 15.61
N SER A 29 1.17 -8.10 14.60
CA SER A 29 1.47 -8.40 13.20
C SER A 29 2.89 -8.01 12.77
N GLU A 30 3.65 -7.33 13.63
CA GLU A 30 4.96 -6.79 13.29
C GLU A 30 6.07 -7.66 13.89
N LEU A 31 7.14 -7.88 13.13
CA LEU A 31 8.31 -8.61 13.59
C LEU A 31 9.16 -7.66 14.46
N VAL A 32 9.45 -8.06 15.70
CA VAL A 32 10.18 -7.26 16.69
C VAL A 32 11.60 -6.94 16.20
N GLU A 33 12.28 -7.94 15.63
CA GLU A 33 13.61 -7.78 15.06
C GLU A 33 13.58 -8.15 13.57
N LYS A 34 13.61 -7.12 12.71
CA LYS A 34 13.52 -7.31 11.27
C LYS A 34 14.88 -7.66 10.68
N ASP A 35 14.93 -8.79 9.98
CA ASP A 35 16.07 -9.12 9.14
C ASP A 35 16.27 -8.05 8.05
N PRO A 36 17.53 -7.71 7.68
CA PRO A 36 17.82 -6.73 6.63
C PRO A 36 17.06 -6.98 5.31
N LEU A 37 16.81 -8.24 4.94
CA LEU A 37 16.04 -8.59 3.75
C LEU A 37 14.57 -8.18 3.87
N VAL A 38 13.98 -8.31 5.05
CA VAL A 38 12.60 -7.87 5.32
C VAL A 38 12.53 -6.35 5.21
N VAL A 39 13.50 -5.64 5.79
CA VAL A 39 13.58 -4.17 5.70
C VAL A 39 13.77 -3.72 4.25
N ALA A 40 14.64 -4.39 3.48
CA ALA A 40 14.84 -4.08 2.07
C ALA A 40 13.57 -4.30 1.23
N LYS A 41 12.86 -5.39 1.48
CA LYS A 41 11.57 -5.68 0.85
C LYS A 41 10.54 -4.59 1.14
N GLU A 42 10.41 -4.17 2.40
CA GLU A 42 9.47 -3.12 2.81
C GLU A 42 9.76 -1.80 2.08
N ARG A 43 11.02 -1.35 2.10
CA ARG A 43 11.44 -0.11 1.42
C ARG A 43 11.22 -0.17 -0.09
N LEU A 44 11.53 -1.30 -0.72
CA LEU A 44 11.27 -1.49 -2.14
C LEU A 44 9.77 -1.40 -2.44
N GLY A 45 8.94 -2.02 -1.60
CA GLY A 45 7.48 -1.94 -1.71
C GLY A 45 6.95 -0.51 -1.63
N GLU A 46 7.48 0.30 -0.70
CA GLU A 46 7.14 1.72 -0.56
C GLU A 46 7.50 2.52 -1.81
N LEU A 47 8.74 2.38 -2.31
CA LEU A 47 9.20 3.06 -3.52
C LEU A 47 8.39 2.69 -4.77
N MET A 48 8.02 1.41 -4.91
CA MET A 48 7.17 0.96 -6.01
C MET A 48 5.76 1.59 -5.93
N GLN A 49 5.22 1.75 -4.72
CA GLN A 49 3.94 2.41 -4.53
C GLN A 49 4.02 3.89 -4.89
N GLU A 50 5.02 4.62 -4.40
CA GLU A 50 5.23 6.03 -4.73
C GLU A 50 5.38 6.25 -6.24
N GLY A 51 6.21 5.44 -6.90
CA GLY A 51 6.39 5.51 -8.36
C GLY A 51 5.09 5.27 -9.13
N LEU A 52 4.24 4.34 -8.66
CA LEU A 52 2.94 4.09 -9.26
C LEU A 52 1.96 5.24 -9.04
N HIS A 53 1.91 5.79 -7.82
CA HIS A 53 1.06 6.94 -7.47
C HIS A 53 1.41 8.16 -8.33
N GLU A 54 2.70 8.44 -8.50
CA GLU A 54 3.15 9.52 -9.37
C GLU A 54 2.78 9.29 -10.84
N TYR A 55 2.99 8.08 -11.34
CA TYR A 55 2.64 7.72 -12.71
C TYR A 55 1.14 7.90 -12.99
N ASN A 56 0.29 7.41 -12.09
CA ASN A 56 -1.16 7.55 -12.19
C ASN A 56 -1.59 9.02 -12.16
N ARG A 57 -1.05 9.82 -11.23
CA ARG A 57 -1.35 11.27 -11.13
C ARG A 57 -1.00 12.02 -12.41
N ARG A 58 0.20 11.79 -12.95
CA ARG A 58 0.62 12.40 -14.23
C ARG A 58 -0.33 12.00 -15.37
N ARG A 59 -0.71 10.73 -15.42
CA ARG A 59 -1.61 10.22 -16.47
C ARG A 59 -3.03 10.76 -16.34
N GLN A 60 -3.53 10.95 -15.12
CA GLN A 60 -4.83 11.56 -14.86
C GLN A 60 -4.88 13.01 -15.38
N LEU A 61 -3.86 13.82 -15.10
CA LEU A 61 -3.76 15.20 -15.60
C LEU A 61 -3.76 15.24 -17.14
N VAL A 62 -2.95 14.39 -17.78
CA VAL A 62 -2.92 14.29 -19.25
C VAL A 62 -4.27 13.86 -19.82
N ASN A 63 -4.94 12.90 -19.17
CA ASN A 63 -6.28 12.46 -19.60
C ASN A 63 -7.31 13.58 -19.42
N LEU A 64 -7.24 14.35 -18.34
CA LEU A 64 -8.11 15.51 -18.09
C LEU A 64 -7.92 16.58 -19.18
N GLU A 65 -6.68 16.91 -19.52
CA GLU A 65 -6.39 17.84 -20.62
C GLU A 65 -6.92 17.34 -21.96
N LYS A 66 -6.73 16.06 -22.27
CA LYS A 66 -7.29 15.45 -23.49
C LYS A 66 -8.81 15.54 -23.51
N ARG A 67 -9.49 15.31 -22.38
CA ARG A 67 -10.95 15.45 -22.26
C ARG A 67 -11.41 16.90 -22.41
N ARG A 68 -10.66 17.87 -21.87
CA ARG A 68 -10.91 19.31 -22.07
C ARG A 68 -10.76 19.70 -23.55
N LYS A 69 -9.71 19.23 -24.23
CA LYS A 69 -9.49 19.47 -25.67
C LYS A 69 -10.57 18.83 -26.55
N ARG A 70 -11.14 17.70 -26.15
CA ARG A 70 -12.28 17.06 -26.83
C ARG A 70 -13.64 17.70 -26.52
N GLY A 71 -13.70 18.70 -25.63
CA GLY A 71 -14.94 19.36 -25.23
C GLY A 71 -15.83 18.54 -24.30
N GLU A 72 -15.35 17.40 -23.76
CA GLU A 72 -16.09 16.52 -22.86
C GLU A 72 -16.20 17.07 -21.42
N ILE A 73 -15.42 18.11 -21.07
CA ILE A 73 -15.38 18.72 -19.73
C ILE A 73 -15.49 20.25 -19.87
N VAL A 74 -16.59 20.82 -19.40
CA VAL A 74 -16.73 22.27 -19.21
C VAL A 74 -15.99 22.66 -17.93
N SER A 75 -15.00 23.53 -18.05
CA SER A 75 -14.27 24.08 -16.91
C SER A 75 -15.21 24.90 -16.03
N LYS A 76 -15.76 24.32 -14.96
CA LYS A 76 -16.40 25.13 -13.93
C LYS A 76 -15.28 25.84 -13.20
N GLN A 77 -15.20 27.16 -13.32
CA GLN A 77 -14.37 27.99 -12.45
C GLN A 77 -14.93 27.83 -11.04
N VAL A 78 -14.33 26.94 -10.25
CA VAL A 78 -14.64 26.84 -8.83
C VAL A 78 -13.77 27.88 -8.15
N LYS A 79 -14.42 28.87 -7.55
CA LYS A 79 -13.79 29.83 -6.64
C LYS A 79 -13.14 29.03 -5.51
N GLU A 80 -11.88 29.34 -5.24
CA GLU A 80 -11.13 28.84 -4.10
C GLU A 80 -11.79 29.34 -2.81
N GLU A 81 -12.60 28.49 -2.17
CA GLU A 81 -12.94 28.64 -0.76
C GLU A 81 -12.79 27.26 -0.09
N GLU A 82 -11.68 27.15 0.63
CA GLU A 82 -11.41 26.39 1.85
C GLU A 82 -12.32 25.18 2.19
N ASP A 83 -11.82 23.96 1.95
CA ASP A 83 -12.21 22.75 2.71
C ASP A 83 -11.01 21.77 2.77
N CYS A 84 -10.04 22.10 3.62
CA CYS A 84 -8.75 21.41 3.69
C CYS A 84 -8.80 20.00 4.32
N ASP A 85 -9.91 19.63 4.97
CA ASP A 85 -10.04 18.34 5.68
C ASP A 85 -10.56 17.20 4.79
N GLN A 86 -11.44 17.49 3.82
CA GLN A 86 -12.04 16.46 2.95
C GLN A 86 -11.10 15.94 1.86
N VAL A 87 -10.17 16.79 1.40
CA VAL A 87 -9.14 16.43 0.41
C VAL A 87 -8.20 15.36 0.98
N SER A 88 -7.87 15.46 2.27
CA SER A 88 -6.99 14.50 2.95
C SER A 88 -7.61 13.10 3.05
N ALA A 89 -8.92 13.02 3.35
CA ALA A 89 -9.64 11.77 3.53
C ALA A 89 -9.82 11.03 2.21
N LEU A 90 -10.19 11.76 1.14
CA LEU A 90 -10.29 11.23 -0.22
C LEU A 90 -8.95 10.71 -0.73
N ASP A 91 -7.86 11.46 -0.50
CA ASP A 91 -6.50 11.02 -0.83
C ASP A 91 -6.13 9.69 -0.14
N THR A 92 -6.51 9.51 1.13
CA THR A 92 -6.28 8.22 1.83
C THR A 92 -7.11 7.07 1.27
N VAL A 93 -8.35 7.32 0.85
CA VAL A 93 -9.24 6.30 0.27
C VAL A 93 -8.75 5.90 -1.11
N GLU A 94 -8.39 6.86 -1.95
CA GLU A 94 -7.79 6.61 -3.27
C GLU A 94 -6.46 5.84 -3.13
N LYS A 95 -5.56 6.26 -2.22
CA LYS A 95 -4.33 5.51 -1.90
C LYS A 95 -4.63 4.07 -1.47
N ARG A 96 -5.71 3.84 -0.70
CA ARG A 96 -6.11 2.50 -0.27
C ARG A 96 -6.63 1.65 -1.42
N GLU A 97 -7.40 2.23 -2.33
CA GLU A 97 -7.91 1.54 -3.52
C GLU A 97 -6.81 1.25 -4.55
N GLU A 98 -5.91 2.19 -4.78
CA GLU A 98 -4.76 2.01 -5.66
C GLU A 98 -3.85 0.89 -5.14
N ARG A 99 -3.62 0.83 -3.82
CA ARG A 99 -2.90 -0.27 -3.18
C ARG A 99 -3.58 -1.62 -3.38
N LYS A 100 -4.92 -1.69 -3.31
CA LYS A 100 -5.66 -2.93 -3.63
C LYS A 100 -5.49 -3.34 -5.09
N ARG A 101 -5.54 -2.39 -6.03
CA ARG A 101 -5.34 -2.66 -7.47
C ARG A 101 -3.91 -3.12 -7.77
N PHE A 102 -2.91 -2.53 -7.13
CA PHE A 102 -1.51 -2.92 -7.28
C PHE A 102 -1.28 -4.37 -6.84
N TYR A 103 -1.75 -4.74 -5.64
CA TYR A 103 -1.62 -6.12 -5.17
C TYR A 103 -2.44 -7.11 -5.98
N LYS A 104 -3.60 -6.68 -6.50
CA LYS A 104 -4.37 -7.47 -7.46
C LYS A 104 -3.53 -7.81 -8.70
N VAL A 105 -2.90 -6.81 -9.32
CA VAL A 105 -2.06 -7.03 -10.52
C VAL A 105 -0.82 -7.89 -10.21
N LEU A 106 -0.16 -7.67 -9.08
CA LEU A 106 1.06 -8.42 -8.72
C LEU A 106 0.82 -9.90 -8.40
N PHE A 107 -0.37 -10.24 -7.89
CA PHE A 107 -0.63 -11.58 -7.33
C PHE A 107 -1.75 -12.36 -8.04
N ASP A 108 -2.50 -11.75 -8.96
CA ASP A 108 -3.54 -12.42 -9.75
C ASP A 108 -3.02 -12.95 -11.12
N GLU A 109 -1.72 -12.89 -11.42
CA GLU A 109 -1.15 -13.64 -12.55
C GLU A 109 -0.92 -15.11 -12.15
N ASN A 110 -1.98 -15.91 -12.25
CA ASN A 110 -1.94 -17.39 -12.35
C ASN A 110 -3.18 -17.89 -13.11
#